data_AF-A0A932I3J3-F1
#
_entry.id   AF-A0A932I3J3-F1
#
_cell.length_a   1.000
_cell.length_b   1.000
_cell.length_c   1.000
_cell.angle_alpha   90.00
_cell.angle_beta   90.00
_cell.angle_gamma   90.00
#
_symmetry.space_group_name_H-M   'P 1'
#
loop_
_entity.id
_entity.type
_entity.pdbx_description
1 polymer ?
#
loop_
_entity_poly.entity_id
_entity_poly.type
_entity_poly.pdbx_seq_one_letter_code
_entity_poly.pdbx_strand_id
1 'polypeptide(L)'
;MEKLTNNQEWLAHWIYDRAEWNRFTRWRQFKRGLGYYLLYFLHPGRGKSGAEIMISTGEVCIKDAHHTFSTGGNPLIRAEIHEAGSRYILDIFYRKGKDTGVVRIPVPRGKLKEAVRVESRLQETGTV
;
A
#
# COMPACT_ATOMS: atom_id res chain seq x y z
N MET A 1 -10.15 -22.87 -8.92
CA MET A 1 -9.76 -22.37 -7.58
C MET A 1 -8.30 -22.70 -7.40
N GLU A 2 -7.41 -21.76 -7.73
CA GLU A 2 -5.97 -21.90 -7.48
C GLU A 2 -5.74 -22.07 -5.98
N LYS A 3 -5.05 -23.15 -5.62
CA LYS A 3 -4.60 -23.39 -4.25
C LYS A 3 -3.62 -22.27 -3.90
N LEU A 4 -4.03 -21.36 -3.01
CA LEU A 4 -3.11 -20.45 -2.32
C LEU A 4 -2.01 -21.32 -1.70
N THR A 5 -0.80 -21.23 -2.24
CA THR A 5 0.37 -21.92 -1.71
C THR A 5 0.56 -21.49 -0.26
N ASN A 6 0.57 -22.50 0.60
CA ASN A 6 0.32 -22.49 2.04
C ASN A 6 1.43 -21.82 2.90
N ASN A 7 2.08 -20.75 2.44
CA ASN A 7 3.21 -20.12 3.13
C ASN A 7 3.36 -18.61 2.89
N GLN A 8 2.30 -17.89 2.48
CA GLN A 8 2.32 -16.43 2.52
C GLN A 8 2.08 -15.97 3.97
N GLU A 9 3.17 -15.67 4.67
CA GLU A 9 3.12 -15.07 6.00
C GLU A 9 2.64 -13.61 5.88
N TRP A 10 1.54 -13.29 6.55
CA TRP A 10 1.07 -11.91 6.67
C TRP A 10 2.02 -11.12 7.56
N LEU A 11 2.69 -10.12 6.98
CA LEU A 11 3.61 -9.24 7.69
C LEU A 11 2.88 -8.18 8.52
N ALA A 12 1.74 -7.71 8.01
CA ALA A 12 0.91 -6.73 8.67
C ALA A 12 -0.55 -6.81 8.24
N HIS A 13 -1.42 -6.43 9.17
CA HIS A 13 -2.84 -6.21 8.93
C HIS A 13 -3.25 -4.88 9.57
N TRP A 14 -3.54 -3.89 8.73
CA TRP A 14 -3.87 -2.52 9.11
C TRP A 14 -5.32 -2.18 8.78
N ILE A 15 -6.07 -1.79 9.80
CA ILE A 15 -7.45 -1.31 9.67
C ILE A 15 -7.44 0.20 9.89
N TYR A 16 -7.97 0.93 8.92
CA TYR A 16 -8.08 2.38 8.94
C TYR A 16 -9.51 2.78 9.20
N ASP A 17 -9.68 3.73 10.11
CA ASP A 17 -10.96 4.42 10.22
C ASP A 17 -11.24 5.26 8.95
N ARG A 18 -12.49 5.68 8.82
CA ARG A 18 -12.95 6.48 7.68
C ARG A 18 -12.18 7.81 7.56
N ALA A 19 -11.84 8.46 8.67
CA ALA A 19 -11.19 9.76 8.67
C ALA A 19 -9.71 9.65 8.26
N GLU A 20 -8.99 8.64 8.75
CA GLU A 20 -7.64 8.29 8.34
C GLU A 20 -7.57 7.95 6.86
N TRP A 21 -8.45 7.09 6.37
CA TRP A 21 -8.48 6.73 4.96
C TRP A 21 -8.82 7.92 4.05
N ASN A 22 -9.77 8.77 4.46
CA ASN A 22 -10.11 9.98 3.71
C ASN A 22 -8.96 10.99 3.66
N ARG A 23 -8.17 11.11 4.74
CA ARG A 23 -6.96 11.92 4.72
C ARG A 23 -5.95 11.38 3.72
N PHE A 24 -5.77 10.07 3.63
CA PHE A 24 -4.86 9.43 2.65
C PHE A 24 -5.32 9.66 1.21
N THR A 25 -6.59 9.37 0.92
CA THR A 25 -7.12 9.54 -0.43
C THR A 25 -7.02 10.99 -0.91
N ARG A 26 -7.35 11.98 -0.08
CA ARG A 26 -7.17 13.41 -0.41
C ARG A 26 -5.72 13.75 -0.73
N TRP A 27 -4.78 13.30 0.11
CA TRP A 27 -3.34 13.50 -0.13
C TRP A 27 -2.90 12.87 -1.46
N ARG A 28 -3.35 11.63 -1.75
CA ARG A 28 -3.02 10.93 -2.99
C ARG A 28 -3.55 11.66 -4.22
N GLN A 29 -4.76 12.23 -4.15
CA GLN A 29 -5.32 13.03 -5.25
C GLN A 29 -4.57 14.35 -5.42
N PHE A 30 -4.23 15.03 -4.32
CA PHE A 30 -3.43 16.25 -4.36
C PHE A 30 -2.07 16.03 -5.05
N LYS A 31 -1.39 14.91 -4.74
CA LYS A 31 -0.12 14.53 -5.38
C LYS A 31 -0.25 14.22 -6.89
N ARG A 32 -1.45 13.93 -7.40
CA ARG A 32 -1.71 13.78 -8.85
C ARG A 32 -1.93 15.12 -9.57
N GLY A 33 -2.09 16.21 -8.82
CA GLY A 33 -2.29 17.56 -9.35
C GLY A 33 -3.60 18.19 -8.88
N LEU A 34 -3.63 19.52 -8.92
CA LEU A 34 -4.76 20.35 -8.45
C LEU A 34 -6.09 19.98 -9.13
N GLY A 35 -6.08 19.65 -10.42
CA GLY A 35 -7.29 19.24 -11.16
C GLY A 35 -7.93 17.96 -10.61
N TYR A 36 -7.13 16.95 -10.28
CA TYR A 36 -7.61 15.70 -9.66
C TYR A 36 -8.14 15.93 -8.24
N TYR A 37 -7.52 16.86 -7.50
CA TYR A 37 -7.99 17.25 -6.18
C TYR A 37 -9.37 17.92 -6.25
N LEU A 38 -9.59 18.84 -7.20
CA LEU A 38 -10.89 19.50 -7.39
C LEU A 38 -11.99 18.52 -7.84
N LEU A 39 -11.69 17.61 -8.78
CA LEU A 39 -12.64 16.58 -9.24
C LEU A 39 -13.07 15.63 -8.11
N TYR A 40 -12.21 15.40 -7.12
CA TYR A 40 -12.53 14.59 -5.95
C TYR A 40 -13.63 15.22 -5.08
N PHE A 41 -13.66 16.55 -4.95
CA PHE A 41 -14.73 17.25 -4.21
C PHE A 41 -16.09 17.13 -4.90
N LEU A 42 -16.12 17.00 -6.23
CA LEU A 42 -17.35 16.85 -6.99
C LEU A 42 -18.01 15.46 -6.84
N HIS A 43 -17.32 14.48 -6.23
CA HIS A 43 -17.83 13.11 -6.04
C HIS A 43 -17.78 12.67 -4.56
N PRO A 44 -18.59 13.27 -3.67
CA PRO A 44 -18.54 13.02 -2.21
C PRO A 44 -18.93 11.59 -1.76
N GLY A 45 -19.28 10.69 -2.68
CA GLY A 45 -19.71 9.31 -2.38
C GLY A 45 -18.61 8.26 -2.25
N ARG A 46 -17.36 8.53 -2.68
CA ARG A 46 -16.32 7.48 -2.86
C ARG A 46 -15.53 7.07 -1.59
N GLY A 47 -15.86 7.61 -0.41
CA GLY A 47 -15.08 7.40 0.83
C GLY A 47 -15.93 7.04 2.06
N LYS A 48 -16.96 6.20 1.89
CA LYS A 48 -17.91 5.89 2.98
C LYS A 48 -17.42 4.84 3.97
N SER A 49 -16.57 3.89 3.56
CA SER A 49 -15.99 2.88 4.45
C SER A 49 -14.51 3.16 4.71
N GLY A 50 -14.05 2.80 5.91
CA GLY A 50 -12.63 2.64 6.23
C GLY A 50 -11.94 1.69 5.25
N ALA A 51 -10.65 1.46 5.45
CA ALA A 51 -9.90 0.52 4.61
C ALA A 51 -9.26 -0.56 5.46
N GLU A 52 -9.14 -1.73 4.87
CA GLU A 52 -8.38 -2.84 5.38
C GLU A 52 -7.22 -3.04 4.41
N ILE A 53 -6.01 -3.10 4.94
CA ILE A 53 -4.80 -3.36 4.18
C ILE A 53 -4.09 -4.53 4.82
N MET A 54 -3.85 -5.55 4.01
CA MET A 54 -3.07 -6.72 4.40
C MET A 54 -1.80 -6.74 3.55
N ILE A 55 -0.66 -6.93 4.19
CA ILE A 55 0.65 -6.94 3.54
C ILE A 55 1.27 -8.29 3.81
N SER A 56 1.63 -9.02 2.76
CA SER A 56 2.46 -10.22 2.84
C SER A 56 3.80 -9.96 2.17
N THR A 57 4.68 -10.96 2.19
CA THR A 57 5.95 -10.92 1.44
C THR A 57 5.77 -10.86 -0.07
N GLY A 58 4.56 -11.15 -0.58
CA GLY A 58 4.31 -11.34 -2.00
C GLY A 58 3.17 -10.54 -2.61
N GLU A 59 2.30 -9.98 -1.77
CA GLU A 59 1.20 -9.16 -2.22
C GLU A 59 0.79 -8.13 -1.17
N VAL A 60 0.10 -7.10 -1.64
CA VAL A 60 -0.65 -6.17 -0.82
C VAL A 60 -2.11 -6.22 -1.24
N CYS A 61 -2.99 -6.48 -0.28
CA CYS A 61 -4.43 -6.41 -0.46
C CYS A 61 -4.93 -5.08 0.10
N ILE A 62 -5.62 -4.29 -0.72
CA ILE A 62 -6.25 -3.03 -0.31
C ILE A 62 -7.74 -3.16 -0.59
N LYS A 63 -8.55 -3.44 0.44
CA LYS A 63 -9.93 -3.88 0.27
C LYS A 63 -9.98 -5.07 -0.71
N ASP A 64 -10.76 -4.96 -1.79
CA ASP A 64 -10.92 -6.01 -2.80
C ASP A 64 -9.84 -5.98 -3.90
N ALA A 65 -8.87 -5.06 -3.83
CA ALA A 65 -7.82 -4.93 -4.83
C ALA A 65 -6.52 -5.63 -4.38
N HIS A 66 -6.03 -6.55 -5.20
CA HIS A 66 -4.77 -7.27 -4.98
C HIS A 66 -3.63 -6.66 -5.81
N HIS A 67 -2.48 -6.46 -5.16
CA HIS A 67 -1.25 -6.00 -5.78
C HIS A 67 -0.15 -7.03 -5.53
N THR A 68 0.03 -7.97 -6.46
CA THR A 68 1.00 -9.06 -6.35
C THR A 68 2.36 -8.67 -6.94
N PHE A 69 3.44 -8.95 -6.20
CA PHE A 69 4.83 -8.64 -6.59
C PHE A 69 5.86 -9.76 -6.28
N SER A 70 5.44 -10.93 -5.80
CA SER A 70 6.30 -12.13 -5.78
C SER A 70 5.93 -13.15 -6.84
N THR A 71 4.63 -13.28 -7.13
CA THR A 71 4.08 -14.40 -7.88
C THR A 71 3.64 -13.88 -9.25
N GLY A 72 4.24 -14.39 -10.34
CA GLY A 72 3.85 -14.02 -11.72
C GLY A 72 4.77 -13.02 -12.44
N GLY A 73 6.06 -12.96 -12.08
CA GLY A 73 7.07 -12.22 -12.88
C GLY A 73 7.15 -10.72 -12.62
N ASN A 74 6.59 -10.26 -11.50
CA ASN A 74 6.58 -8.86 -11.09
C ASN A 74 7.46 -8.62 -9.85
N PRO A 75 8.76 -8.97 -9.86
CA PRO A 75 9.58 -9.03 -8.65
C PRO A 75 9.57 -7.71 -7.88
N LEU A 76 9.52 -7.82 -6.56
CA LEU A 76 9.77 -6.74 -5.63
C LEU A 76 11.15 -6.12 -5.92
N ILE A 77 11.20 -4.80 -6.04
CA ILE A 77 12.44 -4.04 -6.26
C ILE A 77 12.96 -3.52 -4.92
N ARG A 78 12.09 -2.85 -4.15
CA ARG A 78 12.39 -2.32 -2.82
C ARG A 78 11.12 -1.90 -2.09
N ALA A 79 11.21 -1.81 -0.78
CA ALA A 79 10.24 -1.13 0.07
C ALA A 79 10.93 0.05 0.77
N GLU A 80 10.24 1.18 0.88
CA GLU A 80 10.78 2.40 1.52
C GLU A 80 9.69 3.11 2.32
N ILE A 81 9.99 3.47 3.57
CA ILE A 81 9.17 4.35 4.38
C ILE A 81 9.70 5.77 4.31
N HIS A 82 8.84 6.72 3.96
CA HIS A 82 9.18 8.13 3.96
C HIS A 82 8.09 8.98 4.61
N GLU A 83 8.47 10.18 5.04
CA GLU A 83 7.55 11.17 5.59
C GLU A 83 6.87 11.98 4.47
N ALA A 84 5.55 12.14 4.57
CA ALA A 84 4.72 12.85 3.58
C ALA A 84 3.82 13.88 4.27
N GLY A 85 4.43 14.94 4.81
CA GLY A 85 3.75 15.88 5.70
C GLY A 85 3.52 15.21 7.06
N SER A 86 2.32 15.28 7.61
CA SER A 86 2.03 14.77 8.96
C SER A 86 1.86 13.23 9.07
N ARG A 87 2.44 12.44 8.16
CA ARG A 87 2.23 10.98 8.09
C ARG A 87 3.39 10.29 7.40
N TYR A 88 3.54 8.99 7.68
CA TYR A 88 4.47 8.14 6.96
C TYR A 88 3.76 7.34 5.87
N ILE A 89 4.44 7.11 4.76
CA ILE A 89 3.98 6.29 3.65
C ILE A 89 4.99 5.19 3.42
N LEU A 90 4.52 3.95 3.36
CA LEU A 90 5.27 2.80 2.89
C LEU A 90 5.04 2.67 1.37
N ASP A 91 6.08 2.95 0.59
CA ASP A 91 6.10 2.74 -0.85
C ASP A 91 6.75 1.39 -1.16
N ILE A 92 6.01 0.51 -1.83
CA ILE A 92 6.46 -0.80 -2.28
C ILE A 92 6.61 -0.73 -3.80
N PHE A 93 7.86 -0.80 -4.26
CA PHE A 93 8.22 -0.76 -5.67
C PHE A 93 8.42 -2.16 -6.20
N TYR A 94 7.81 -2.46 -7.35
CA TYR A 94 7.89 -3.77 -7.98
C TYR A 94 7.96 -3.62 -9.49
N ARG A 95 8.52 -4.61 -10.18
CA ARG A 95 8.53 -4.63 -11.63
C ARG A 95 7.15 -5.00 -12.14
N LYS A 96 6.65 -4.28 -13.16
CA LYS A 96 5.38 -4.56 -13.83
C LYS A 96 5.64 -4.63 -15.33
N GLY A 97 6.00 -5.81 -15.81
CA GLY A 97 6.52 -5.97 -17.18
C GLY A 97 7.83 -5.20 -17.36
N LYS A 98 7.84 -4.19 -18.25
CA LYS A 98 9.01 -3.31 -18.49
C LYS A 98 9.05 -2.08 -17.58
N ASP A 99 7.95 -1.79 -16.89
CA ASP A 99 7.79 -0.60 -16.08
C ASP A 99 8.00 -0.90 -14.58
N THR A 100 8.10 0.16 -13.79
CA THR A 100 8.09 0.08 -12.32
C THR A 100 6.70 0.44 -11.79
N GLY A 101 6.06 -0.51 -11.12
CA GLY A 101 4.86 -0.28 -10.33
C GLY A 101 5.21 0.23 -8.92
N VAL A 102 4.32 1.02 -8.34
CA VAL A 102 4.42 1.43 -6.93
C VAL A 102 3.06 1.31 -6.24
N VAL A 103 3.04 0.62 -5.11
CA VAL A 103 1.92 0.61 -4.16
C VAL A 103 2.28 1.53 -3.01
N ARG A 104 1.43 2.53 -2.76
CA ARG A 104 1.63 3.50 -1.67
C ARG A 104 0.66 3.23 -0.56
N ILE A 105 1.15 2.94 0.63
CA ILE A 105 0.35 2.55 1.79
C ILE A 105 0.57 3.57 2.91
N PRO A 106 -0.48 4.25 3.40
CA PRO A 106 -0.32 5.14 4.55
C PRO A 106 -0.02 4.32 5.80
N VAL A 107 1.02 4.65 6.57
CA VAL A 107 1.25 3.98 7.84
C VAL A 107 0.22 4.48 8.87
N PRO A 108 -0.55 3.59 9.54
CA PRO A 108 -1.49 4.02 10.56
C PRO A 108 -0.80 4.71 11.74
N ARG A 109 -1.53 5.56 12.46
CA ARG A 109 -0.99 6.21 13.66
C ARG A 109 -0.55 5.18 14.70
N GLY A 110 0.62 5.38 15.28
CA GLY A 110 1.21 4.45 16.26
C GLY A 110 1.78 3.15 15.67
N LYS A 111 1.67 2.92 14.36
CA LYS A 111 2.13 1.70 13.68
C LYS A 111 3.49 1.84 12.99
N LEU A 112 4.22 2.93 13.21
CA LEU A 112 5.52 3.17 12.55
C LEU A 112 6.54 2.05 12.83
N LYS A 113 6.65 1.58 14.07
CA LYS A 113 7.56 0.48 14.42
C LYS A 113 7.21 -0.83 13.70
N GLU A 114 5.92 -1.10 13.52
CA GLU A 114 5.45 -2.25 12.75
C GLU A 114 5.75 -2.08 11.26
N ALA A 115 5.51 -0.89 10.71
CA ALA A 115 5.84 -0.57 9.32
C ALA A 115 7.34 -0.77 9.03
N VAL A 116 8.23 -0.30 9.91
CA VAL A 116 9.68 -0.52 9.73
C VAL A 116 10.02 -2.01 9.70
N ARG A 117 9.37 -2.85 10.52
CA ARG A 117 9.54 -4.31 10.44
C ARG A 117 9.06 -4.88 9.11
N VAL A 118 7.91 -4.41 8.62
CA VAL A 118 7.37 -4.83 7.31
C VAL A 118 8.37 -4.46 6.20
N GLU A 119 8.90 -3.24 6.22
CA GLU A 119 9.93 -2.78 5.27
C GLU A 119 11.16 -3.68 5.29
N SER A 120 11.73 -3.97 6.47
CA SER A 120 12.90 -4.85 6.59
C SER A 120 12.62 -6.25 6.04
N ARG A 121 11.46 -6.83 6.36
CA ARG A 121 11.06 -8.17 5.87
C ARG A 121 10.86 -8.23 4.35
N LEU A 122 10.29 -7.18 3.78
CA LEU A 122 10.13 -7.06 2.33
C LEU A 122 11.51 -6.95 1.65
N GLN A 123 12.43 -6.18 2.21
CA GLN A 123 13.79 -6.05 1.69
C GLN A 123 14.57 -7.39 1.76
N GLU A 124 14.48 -8.13 2.86
CA GLU A 124 15.07 -9.48 2.98
C GLU A 124 14.60 -10.42 1.85
N THR A 125 13.30 -10.34 1.50
CA THR A 125 12.69 -11.21 0.49
C THR A 125 13.10 -10.84 -0.94
N GLY A 126 13.31 -9.55 -1.23
CA GLY A 126 13.64 -9.07 -2.57
C GLY A 126 15.10 -9.29 -3.00
N THR A 127 15.95 -9.83 -2.12
CA THR A 127 17.40 -10.00 -2.37
C THR A 127 17.79 -11.43 -2.79
N VAL A 128 16.80 -12.28 -3.10
CA VAL A 128 16.97 -13.68 -3.52
C VAL A 128 16.82 -13.79 -5.04
#